data_AF-A0A8H3VRF7-F1
#
_entry.id   AF-A0A8H3VRF7-F1
#
_cell.length_a   1.000
_cell.length_b   1.000
_cell.length_c   1.000
_cell.angle_alpha   90.00
_cell.angle_beta   90.00
_cell.angle_gamma   90.00
#
_symmetry.space_group_name_H-M   'P 1'
#
loop_
_entity.id
_entity.type
_entity.pdbx_description
1 polymer ?
#
loop_
_entity_poly.entity_id
_entity_poly.type
_entity_poly.pdbx_seq_one_letter_code
_entity_poly.pdbx_strand_id
1 'polypeptide(L)'
;MSAIGETELEEIYAFAIQLGKEAGDLLLAAADLRMQGDGRKEQTSVEKASSVDLVTQTDEATAVSEKSNPIDTSASAQRVHLIFFLNMATEVGGRGGKGGMVHGVRMLGSATMDLAYTAMGSFDIWWEGGCWEWDVAAGICILQEAGGLVTRGNPPDDPLTAPIEDVNLGSRLYLGIRAAGPSDGETARQGQERAVREVWRRVRELDYSRPGI
;
A
#
# COMPACT_ATOMS: atom_id res chain seq x y z
N MET A 1 6.07 -2.34 -29.87
CA MET A 1 4.87 -2.10 -29.05
C MET A 1 3.99 -1.15 -29.84
N SER A 2 2.77 -1.56 -30.18
CA SER A 2 1.79 -0.68 -30.83
C SER A 2 1.41 0.41 -29.83
N ALA A 3 1.61 1.68 -30.18
CA ALA A 3 1.14 2.79 -29.35
C ALA A 3 -0.39 2.80 -29.39
N ILE A 4 -1.03 2.82 -28.21
CA ILE A 4 -2.48 2.92 -28.06
C ILE A 4 -2.92 4.27 -28.65
N GLY A 5 -4.00 4.28 -29.44
CA GLY A 5 -4.52 5.51 -30.05
C GLY A 5 -5.16 6.43 -29.00
N GLU A 6 -5.11 7.74 -29.21
CA GLU A 6 -5.67 8.74 -28.28
C GLU A 6 -7.16 8.52 -28.00
N THR A 7 -7.95 8.16 -29.02
CA THR A 7 -9.37 7.82 -28.89
C THR A 7 -9.60 6.54 -28.07
N GLU A 8 -8.75 5.52 -28.25
CA GLU A 8 -8.84 4.27 -27.49
C GLU A 8 -8.50 4.50 -26.02
N LEU A 9 -7.53 5.39 -25.74
CA LEU A 9 -7.21 5.80 -24.37
C LEU A 9 -8.36 6.56 -23.71
N GLU A 10 -9.01 7.48 -24.44
CA GLU A 10 -10.20 8.19 -23.95
C GLU A 10 -11.36 7.24 -23.64
N GLU A 11 -11.61 6.24 -24.50
CA GLU A 11 -12.65 5.22 -24.28
C GLU A 11 -12.36 4.39 -23.03
N ILE A 12 -11.11 3.93 -22.85
CA ILE A 12 -10.68 3.19 -21.66
C ILE A 12 -10.86 4.06 -20.41
N TYR A 13 -10.50 5.34 -20.47
CA TYR A 13 -10.64 6.26 -19.35
C TYR A 13 -12.11 6.52 -18.99
N ALA A 14 -12.96 6.74 -19.99
CA ALA A 14 -14.39 6.92 -19.81
C ALA A 14 -15.03 5.67 -19.18
N PHE A 15 -14.66 4.48 -19.66
CA PHE A 15 -15.10 3.21 -19.08
C PHE A 15 -14.66 3.08 -17.61
N ALA A 16 -13.38 3.36 -17.31
CA ALA A 16 -12.86 3.26 -15.95
C ALA A 16 -13.57 4.21 -14.97
N ILE A 17 -13.86 5.45 -15.41
CA ILE A 17 -14.64 6.41 -14.62
C ILE A 17 -16.05 5.88 -14.36
N GLN A 18 -16.72 5.39 -15.40
CA GLN A 18 -18.09 4.92 -15.28
C GLN A 18 -18.18 3.71 -14.34
N LEU A 19 -17.26 2.75 -14.49
CA LEU A 19 -17.13 1.60 -13.59
C LEU A 19 -16.90 2.04 -12.14
N GLY A 20 -16.02 3.03 -11.92
CA GLY A 20 -15.75 3.59 -10.59
C GLY A 20 -16.98 4.23 -9.94
N LYS A 21 -17.78 4.98 -10.71
CA LYS A 21 -19.04 5.59 -10.25
C LYS A 21 -20.06 4.53 -9.85
N GLU A 22 -20.28 3.54 -10.72
CA GLU A 22 -21.22 2.44 -10.46
C GLU A 22 -20.82 1.62 -9.23
N ALA A 23 -19.53 1.31 -9.08
CA ALA A 23 -19.02 0.63 -7.90
C ALA A 23 -19.20 1.48 -6.62
N GLY A 24 -18.95 2.79 -6.70
CA GLY A 24 -19.17 3.74 -5.61
C GLY A 24 -20.63 3.80 -5.16
N ASP A 25 -21.56 3.89 -6.11
CA ASP A 25 -23.01 3.91 -5.85
C ASP A 25 -23.47 2.62 -5.15
N LEU A 26 -22.95 1.46 -5.58
CA LEU A 26 -23.22 0.18 -4.94
C LEU A 26 -22.71 0.12 -3.50
N LEU A 27 -21.52 0.66 -3.22
CA LEU A 27 -20.96 0.71 -1.87
C LEU A 27 -21.76 1.63 -0.95
N LEU A 28 -22.17 2.80 -1.44
CA LEU A 28 -23.00 3.75 -0.69
C LEU A 28 -24.38 3.16 -0.37
N ALA A 29 -25.05 2.57 -1.36
CA ALA A 29 -26.32 1.88 -1.16
C ALA A 29 -26.19 0.74 -0.13
N ALA A 30 -25.11 -0.04 -0.19
CA ALA A 30 -24.84 -1.10 0.78
C ALA A 30 -24.53 -0.57 2.18
N ALA A 31 -23.91 0.61 2.32
CA ALA A 31 -23.64 1.25 3.60
C ALA A 31 -24.94 1.80 4.23
N ASP A 32 -25.79 2.46 3.44
CA ASP A 32 -27.09 2.97 3.87
C ASP A 32 -28.00 1.86 4.39
N LEU A 33 -28.05 0.72 3.68
CA LEU A 33 -28.80 -0.46 4.13
C LEU A 33 -28.32 -0.97 5.50
N ARG A 34 -27.00 -0.94 5.78
CA ARG A 34 -26.46 -1.36 7.09
C ARG A 34 -26.80 -0.36 8.19
N MET A 35 -26.82 0.94 7.87
CA MET A 35 -27.13 2.02 8.82
C MET A 35 -28.62 2.04 9.19
N GLN A 36 -29.51 1.66 8.27
CA GLN A 36 -30.96 1.67 8.47
C GLN A 36 -31.49 0.45 9.25
N GLY A 37 -30.65 -0.54 9.56
CA GLY A 37 -30.98 -1.64 10.48
C GLY A 37 -31.93 -2.70 9.92
N ASP A 38 -32.28 -2.68 8.63
CA ASP A 38 -33.14 -3.70 8.03
C ASP A 38 -32.33 -4.93 7.58
N GLY A 39 -32.46 -5.99 8.38
CA GLY A 39 -31.67 -7.21 8.27
C GLY A 39 -32.12 -8.14 7.14
N ARG A 40 -31.11 -8.67 6.43
CA ARG A 40 -31.12 -9.90 5.62
C ARG A 40 -32.18 -9.98 4.50
N LYS A 41 -31.79 -9.56 3.30
CA LYS A 41 -32.23 -10.27 2.09
C LYS A 41 -31.39 -11.54 1.94
N GLU A 42 -32.05 -12.67 1.69
CA GLU A 42 -31.40 -13.96 1.38
C GLU A 42 -30.39 -13.76 0.24
N GLN A 43 -29.11 -13.79 0.57
CA GLN A 43 -28.06 -13.97 -0.43
C GLN A 43 -27.88 -15.48 -0.65
N THR A 44 -28.00 -15.92 -1.90
CA THR A 44 -27.59 -17.25 -2.34
C THR A 44 -26.12 -17.44 -1.97
N SER A 45 -25.87 -18.26 -0.94
CA SER A 45 -24.52 -18.53 -0.44
C SER A 45 -23.78 -19.40 -1.44
N VAL A 46 -22.85 -18.81 -2.17
CA VAL A 46 -21.81 -19.57 -2.87
C VAL A 46 -20.74 -19.90 -1.83
N GLU A 47 -20.54 -21.19 -1.53
CA GLU A 47 -19.39 -21.64 -0.74
C GLU A 47 -18.12 -21.24 -1.48
N LYS A 48 -17.46 -20.20 -0.97
CA LYS A 48 -16.10 -19.83 -1.36
C LYS A 48 -15.15 -20.55 -0.42
N ALA A 49 -14.03 -21.01 -0.95
CA ALA A 49 -12.96 -21.59 -0.13
C ALA A 49 -12.62 -20.63 1.01
N SER A 50 -12.49 -21.18 2.22
CA SER A 50 -12.16 -20.40 3.40
C SER A 50 -10.82 -19.70 3.17
N SER A 51 -10.66 -18.48 3.70
CA SER A 51 -9.37 -17.79 3.67
C SER A 51 -8.26 -18.64 4.29
N VAL A 52 -8.62 -19.50 5.26
CA VAL A 52 -7.70 -20.45 5.90
C VAL A 52 -7.22 -21.51 4.90
N ASP A 53 -8.09 -22.03 4.05
CA ASP A 53 -7.75 -23.09 3.09
C ASP A 53 -6.85 -22.54 1.98
N LEU A 54 -7.14 -21.33 1.50
CA LEU A 54 -6.34 -20.64 0.49
C LEU A 54 -4.93 -20.30 1.00
N VAL A 55 -4.83 -19.83 2.25
CA VAL A 55 -3.53 -19.56 2.89
C VAL A 55 -2.75 -20.86 3.10
N THR A 56 -3.40 -21.92 3.57
CA THR A 56 -2.74 -23.22 3.79
C THR A 56 -2.17 -23.79 2.48
N GLN A 57 -2.93 -23.73 1.38
CA GLN A 57 -2.43 -24.17 0.07
C GLN A 57 -1.24 -23.32 -0.43
N THR A 58 -1.26 -22.02 -0.16
CA THR A 58 -0.18 -21.10 -0.56
C THR A 58 1.10 -21.34 0.26
N ASP A 59 0.95 -21.58 1.56
CA ASP A 59 2.08 -21.91 2.46
C ASP A 59 2.69 -23.26 2.09
N GLU A 60 1.87 -24.27 1.79
CA GLU A 60 2.33 -25.58 1.30
C GLU A 60 3.07 -25.46 -0.03
N ALA A 61 2.57 -24.66 -0.98
CA ALA A 61 3.21 -24.43 -2.27
C ALA A 61 4.55 -23.69 -2.13
N THR A 62 4.63 -22.72 -1.20
CA THR A 62 5.85 -21.96 -0.92
C THR A 62 6.92 -22.84 -0.24
N ALA A 63 6.51 -23.67 0.71
CA ALA A 63 7.40 -24.63 1.38
C ALA A 63 7.96 -25.71 0.43
N VAL A 64 7.19 -26.08 -0.61
CA VAL A 64 7.66 -26.99 -1.67
C VAL A 64 8.66 -26.29 -2.60
N SER A 65 8.43 -25.01 -2.92
CA SER A 65 9.35 -24.20 -3.74
C SER A 65 10.72 -24.02 -3.06
N GLU A 66 10.73 -23.67 -1.76
CA GLU A 66 11.97 -23.47 -0.97
C GLU A 66 12.87 -24.70 -0.93
N LYS A 67 12.32 -25.92 -0.94
CA LYS A 67 13.11 -27.17 -0.91
C LYS A 67 13.85 -27.46 -2.22
N SER A 68 13.43 -26.86 -3.33
CA SER A 68 13.95 -27.17 -4.66
C SER A 68 15.06 -26.24 -5.16
N ASN A 69 15.30 -25.09 -4.50
CA ASN A 69 16.29 -24.12 -4.94
C ASN A 69 17.06 -23.48 -3.76
N PRO A 70 18.23 -24.02 -3.35
CA PRO A 70 18.97 -23.57 -2.17
C PRO A 70 19.68 -22.20 -2.32
N ILE A 71 19.45 -21.47 -3.42
CA ILE A 71 20.04 -20.15 -3.69
C ILE A 71 19.07 -19.00 -3.34
N ASP A 72 17.78 -19.27 -3.08
CA ASP A 72 16.83 -18.22 -2.72
C ASP A 72 17.01 -17.76 -1.26
N THR A 73 17.96 -16.85 -1.07
CA THR A 73 18.20 -16.11 0.17
C THR A 73 17.38 -14.83 0.23
N SER A 74 16.39 -14.65 -0.67
CA SER A 74 15.38 -13.62 -0.48
C SER A 74 14.43 -14.10 0.62
N ALA A 75 14.58 -13.52 1.81
CA ALA A 75 13.66 -13.74 2.91
C ALA A 75 12.24 -13.54 2.38
N SER A 76 11.33 -14.48 2.63
CA SER A 76 9.92 -14.37 2.25
C SER A 76 9.42 -12.96 2.53
N ALA A 77 8.65 -12.36 1.60
CA ALA A 77 8.22 -10.95 1.67
C ALA A 77 7.69 -10.54 3.07
N GLN A 78 7.10 -11.49 3.80
CA GLN A 78 6.65 -11.36 5.19
C GLN A 78 7.78 -11.17 6.21
N ARG A 79 8.90 -11.91 6.10
CA ARG A 79 10.08 -11.76 6.98
C ARG A 79 10.75 -10.40 6.79
N VAL A 80 10.78 -9.90 5.57
CA VAL A 80 11.34 -8.59 5.24
C VAL A 80 10.51 -7.47 5.86
N HIS A 81 9.17 -7.52 5.71
CA HIS A 81 8.27 -6.60 6.40
C HIS A 81 8.43 -6.65 7.93
N LEU A 82 8.61 -7.83 8.51
CA LEU A 82 8.80 -8.00 9.96
C LEU A 82 10.11 -7.37 10.47
N ILE A 83 11.20 -7.47 9.72
CA ILE A 83 12.49 -6.88 10.09
C ILE A 83 12.40 -5.35 10.07
N PHE A 84 11.73 -4.75 9.08
CA PHE A 84 11.48 -3.30 9.07
C PHE A 84 10.57 -2.85 10.17
N PHE A 85 9.53 -3.63 10.49
CA PHE A 85 8.66 -3.36 11.62
C PHE A 85 9.46 -3.22 12.90
N LEU A 86 10.33 -4.19 13.21
CA LEU A 86 11.18 -4.14 14.40
C LEU A 86 12.03 -2.87 14.40
N ASN A 87 12.61 -2.50 13.27
CA ASN A 87 13.42 -1.29 13.17
C ASN A 87 12.61 0.01 13.38
N MET A 88 11.40 0.10 12.83
CA MET A 88 10.53 1.28 13.00
C MET A 88 9.94 1.39 14.40
N ALA A 89 9.55 0.26 15.00
CA ALA A 89 8.91 0.23 16.32
C ALA A 89 9.91 0.36 17.48
N THR A 90 11.15 -0.09 17.30
CA THR A 90 12.17 -0.03 18.35
C THR A 90 13.23 1.04 18.13
N GLU A 91 13.28 1.61 16.90
CA GLU A 91 14.31 2.55 16.47
C GLU A 91 15.71 2.01 16.79
N VAL A 92 16.07 0.84 16.25
CA VAL A 92 17.35 0.19 16.55
C VAL A 92 18.51 1.12 16.15
N GLY A 93 19.13 1.77 17.14
CA GLY A 93 20.20 2.76 16.97
C GLY A 93 19.80 4.23 17.22
N GLY A 94 18.50 4.55 17.32
CA GLY A 94 17.98 5.87 17.72
C GLY A 94 17.39 5.83 19.13
N ARG A 95 17.45 6.97 19.85
CA ARG A 95 16.93 7.13 21.23
C ARG A 95 17.30 6.01 22.22
N GLY A 96 18.41 5.31 22.00
CA GLY A 96 18.85 4.18 22.82
C GLY A 96 17.87 2.99 22.86
N GLY A 97 17.04 2.80 21.82
CA GLY A 97 16.05 1.72 21.75
C GLY A 97 14.84 1.90 22.67
N LYS A 98 14.62 3.12 23.19
CA LYS A 98 13.57 3.42 24.18
C LYS A 98 12.32 4.09 23.58
N GLY A 99 12.26 4.28 22.27
CA GLY A 99 11.10 4.86 21.59
C GLY A 99 11.03 4.41 20.14
N GLY A 100 9.81 4.22 19.63
CA GLY A 100 9.56 3.88 18.23
C GLY A 100 9.19 5.10 17.40
N MET A 101 9.51 5.05 16.11
CA MET A 101 8.95 5.97 15.12
C MET A 101 7.43 5.73 14.95
N VAL A 102 7.00 4.49 15.10
CA VAL A 102 5.60 4.07 15.01
C VAL A 102 5.18 3.34 16.29
N HIS A 103 3.92 3.51 16.69
CA HIS A 103 3.36 2.82 17.86
C HIS A 103 2.91 1.37 17.54
N GLY A 104 2.69 1.05 16.27
CA GLY A 104 2.29 -0.27 15.83
C GLY A 104 2.18 -0.36 14.32
N VAL A 105 2.04 -1.58 13.82
CA VAL A 105 1.85 -1.88 12.40
C VAL A 105 0.60 -2.72 12.21
N ARG A 106 -0.01 -2.61 11.02
CA ARG A 106 -1.18 -3.37 10.58
C ARG A 106 -0.89 -3.95 9.21
N MET A 107 -1.50 -5.10 8.93
CA MET A 107 -1.49 -5.75 7.62
C MET A 107 -2.92 -6.21 7.37
N LEU A 108 -3.64 -5.51 6.48
CA LEU A 108 -5.03 -5.87 6.17
C LEU A 108 -5.14 -6.86 5.00
N GLY A 109 -4.03 -7.08 4.27
CA GLY A 109 -3.99 -7.99 3.13
C GLY A 109 -4.61 -7.39 1.86
N SER A 110 -4.78 -6.07 1.78
CA SER A 110 -5.30 -5.37 0.61
C SER A 110 -4.71 -3.96 0.52
N ALA A 111 -3.80 -3.76 -0.44
CA ALA A 111 -3.11 -2.48 -0.66
C ALA A 111 -4.07 -1.29 -0.86
N THR A 112 -5.13 -1.48 -1.66
CA THR A 112 -6.14 -0.42 -1.87
C THR A 112 -6.86 -0.04 -0.58
N MET A 113 -7.19 -1.04 0.27
CA MET A 113 -7.87 -0.80 1.54
C MET A 113 -6.94 -0.10 2.53
N ASP A 114 -5.68 -0.53 2.62
CA ASP A 114 -4.66 0.11 3.46
C ASP A 114 -4.43 1.58 3.07
N LEU A 115 -4.39 1.88 1.77
CA LEU A 115 -4.34 3.25 1.25
C LEU A 115 -5.58 4.07 1.62
N ALA A 116 -6.78 3.48 1.53
CA ALA A 116 -8.02 4.16 1.92
C ALA A 116 -8.06 4.47 3.43
N TYR A 117 -7.58 3.56 4.29
CA TYR A 117 -7.44 3.81 5.73
C TYR A 117 -6.38 4.87 6.03
N THR A 118 -5.31 4.94 5.23
CA THR A 118 -4.30 6.00 5.30
C THR A 118 -4.91 7.36 4.92
N ALA A 119 -5.70 7.40 3.85
CA ALA A 119 -6.41 8.61 3.43
C ALA A 119 -7.41 9.11 4.48
N MET A 120 -8.11 8.19 5.15
CA MET A 120 -9.01 8.49 6.27
C MET A 120 -8.27 8.98 7.53
N GLY A 121 -6.94 8.80 7.59
CA GLY A 121 -6.13 9.13 8.77
C GLY A 121 -6.20 8.08 9.89
N SER A 122 -6.72 6.88 9.61
CA SER A 122 -6.63 5.75 10.55
C SER A 122 -5.21 5.21 10.64
N PHE A 123 -4.45 5.30 9.55
CA PHE A 123 -3.02 5.00 9.49
C PHE A 123 -2.24 6.25 9.11
N ASP A 124 -1.06 6.44 9.71
CA ASP A 124 -0.18 7.57 9.38
C ASP A 124 0.65 7.32 8.11
N ILE A 125 1.10 6.08 7.93
CA ILE A 125 2.09 5.66 6.92
C ILE A 125 1.63 4.32 6.34
N TRP A 126 1.62 4.22 5.02
CA TRP A 126 1.52 2.96 4.28
C TRP A 126 2.79 2.75 3.45
N TRP A 127 3.36 1.56 3.52
CA TRP A 127 4.57 1.21 2.77
C TRP A 127 4.46 -0.25 2.37
N GLU A 128 4.57 -0.52 1.07
CA GLU A 128 4.42 -1.87 0.55
C GLU A 128 5.24 -2.06 -0.73
N GLY A 129 5.81 -3.25 -0.85
CA GLY A 129 6.56 -3.70 -2.02
C GLY A 129 5.91 -4.91 -2.67
N GLY A 130 5.97 -4.95 -4.00
CA GLY A 130 5.45 -6.01 -4.84
C GLY A 130 4.05 -5.80 -5.40
N CYS A 131 3.35 -4.72 -5.03
CA CYS A 131 1.99 -4.46 -5.52
C CYS A 131 1.98 -4.13 -7.01
N TRP A 132 0.95 -4.60 -7.72
CA TRP A 132 0.73 -4.24 -9.12
C TRP A 132 -0.03 -2.92 -9.25
N GLU A 133 0.03 -2.30 -10.42
CA GLU A 133 -0.60 -1.01 -10.70
C GLU A 133 -2.08 -1.01 -10.36
N TRP A 134 -2.78 -2.09 -10.71
CA TRP A 134 -4.20 -2.24 -10.46
C TRP A 134 -4.55 -2.37 -8.96
N ASP A 135 -3.61 -2.81 -8.13
CA ASP A 135 -3.82 -2.92 -6.67
C ASP A 135 -3.71 -1.55 -5.98
N VAL A 136 -2.98 -0.60 -6.57
CA VAL A 136 -2.65 0.68 -5.92
C VAL A 136 -3.28 1.90 -6.59
N ALA A 137 -3.58 1.85 -7.89
CA ALA A 137 -4.00 3.03 -8.65
C ALA A 137 -5.20 3.76 -8.02
N ALA A 138 -6.26 3.02 -7.68
CA ALA A 138 -7.44 3.61 -7.05
C ALA A 138 -7.12 4.20 -5.66
N GLY A 139 -6.32 3.50 -4.85
CA GLY A 139 -5.95 3.94 -3.51
C GLY A 139 -5.04 5.17 -3.52
N ILE A 140 -4.13 5.26 -4.50
CA ILE A 140 -3.25 6.41 -4.70
C ILE A 140 -4.08 7.66 -5.01
N CYS A 141 -5.03 7.56 -5.95
CA CYS A 141 -5.94 8.67 -6.25
C CYS A 141 -6.68 9.15 -5.00
N ILE A 142 -7.27 8.22 -4.22
CA ILE A 142 -7.98 8.56 -2.99
C ILE A 142 -7.07 9.28 -1.99
N LEU A 143 -5.86 8.77 -1.76
CA LEU A 143 -4.91 9.34 -0.82
C LEU A 143 -4.43 10.73 -1.27
N GLN A 144 -4.17 10.91 -2.56
CA GLN A 144 -3.76 12.20 -3.12
C GLN A 144 -4.88 13.25 -3.00
N GLU A 145 -6.12 12.90 -3.35
CA GLU A 145 -7.29 13.79 -3.21
C GLU A 145 -7.58 14.14 -1.75
N ALA A 146 -7.27 13.24 -0.80
CA ALA A 146 -7.35 13.52 0.63
C ALA A 146 -6.24 14.48 1.14
N GLY A 147 -5.29 14.88 0.29
CA GLY A 147 -4.14 15.72 0.66
C GLY A 147 -2.93 14.93 1.16
N GLY A 148 -2.90 13.62 0.94
CA GLY A 148 -1.77 12.75 1.23
C GLY A 148 -0.55 13.00 0.32
N LEU A 149 0.50 12.24 0.57
CA LEU A 149 1.71 12.20 -0.25
C LEU A 149 1.94 10.75 -0.64
N VAL A 150 2.21 10.47 -1.92
CA VAL A 150 2.64 9.15 -2.37
C VAL A 150 3.92 9.28 -3.17
N THR A 151 4.92 8.48 -2.82
CA THR A 151 6.25 8.48 -3.44
C THR A 151 6.81 7.05 -3.52
N ARG A 152 8.07 6.93 -3.94
CA ARG A 152 8.81 5.66 -4.03
C ARG A 152 9.00 5.01 -2.66
N GLY A 153 8.79 3.69 -2.61
CA GLY A 153 9.00 2.88 -1.40
C GLY A 153 10.47 2.74 -1.01
N ASN A 154 11.36 2.55 -1.99
CA ASN A 154 12.79 2.39 -1.74
C ASN A 154 13.48 3.73 -1.44
N PRO A 155 14.42 3.75 -0.48
CA PRO A 155 15.22 4.93 -0.21
C PRO A 155 16.10 5.28 -1.42
N PRO A 156 16.35 6.57 -1.69
CA PRO A 156 17.39 7.01 -2.61
C PRO A 156 18.78 6.91 -1.95
N ASP A 157 19.85 7.14 -2.71
CA ASP A 157 21.24 7.10 -2.23
C ASP A 157 21.48 8.00 -1.01
N ASP A 158 20.92 9.22 -1.03
CA ASP A 158 20.88 10.13 0.11
C ASP A 158 19.42 10.46 0.49
N PRO A 159 18.85 9.74 1.48
CA PRO A 159 17.48 9.97 1.96
C PRO A 159 17.21 11.38 2.49
N LEU A 160 18.23 12.12 2.95
CA LEU A 160 18.03 13.41 3.60
C LEU A 160 17.95 14.57 2.60
N THR A 161 18.61 14.45 1.45
CA THR A 161 18.73 15.55 0.49
C THR A 161 18.03 15.26 -0.84
N ALA A 162 17.78 13.99 -1.16
CA ALA A 162 17.14 13.62 -2.41
C ALA A 162 15.75 14.27 -2.56
N PRO A 163 15.35 14.62 -3.80
CA PRO A 163 14.01 15.09 -4.09
C PRO A 163 12.99 13.99 -3.79
N ILE A 164 11.81 14.39 -3.30
CA ILE A 164 10.68 13.50 -3.12
C ILE A 164 9.82 13.63 -4.37
N GLU A 165 9.98 12.68 -5.28
CA GLU A 165 9.26 12.63 -6.54
C GLU A 165 7.88 12.00 -6.37
N ASP A 166 6.96 12.36 -7.27
CA ASP A 166 5.66 11.70 -7.35
C ASP A 166 5.82 10.22 -7.69
N VAL A 167 4.83 9.44 -7.27
CA VAL A 167 4.82 7.99 -7.43
C VAL A 167 4.88 7.56 -8.90
N ASN A 168 5.79 6.64 -9.21
CA ASN A 168 5.80 5.92 -10.48
C ASN A 168 5.02 4.60 -10.32
N LEU A 169 3.85 4.48 -10.95
CA LEU A 169 3.03 3.27 -10.91
C LEU A 169 3.77 2.00 -11.36
N GLY A 170 4.80 2.10 -12.20
CA GLY A 170 5.57 0.94 -12.62
C GLY A 170 6.60 0.43 -11.60
N SER A 171 6.80 1.13 -10.47
CA SER A 171 7.88 0.84 -9.51
C SER A 171 7.66 -0.42 -8.70
N ARG A 172 6.40 -0.86 -8.55
CA ARG A 172 5.97 -1.93 -7.63
C ARG A 172 6.31 -1.68 -6.15
N LEU A 173 6.78 -0.49 -5.80
CA LEU A 173 7.29 -0.14 -4.47
C LEU A 173 6.82 1.27 -4.12
N TYR A 174 5.98 1.36 -3.09
CA TYR A 174 5.21 2.56 -2.80
C TYR A 174 5.29 2.95 -1.34
N LEU A 175 5.26 4.26 -1.11
CA LEU A 175 5.19 4.87 0.21
C LEU A 175 4.10 5.96 0.20
N GLY A 176 3.06 5.76 1.00
CA GLY A 176 1.98 6.70 1.23
C GLY A 176 2.07 7.32 2.62
N ILE A 177 1.90 8.63 2.72
CA ILE A 177 1.77 9.37 3.98
C ILE A 177 0.42 10.07 3.97
N ARG A 178 -0.33 9.94 5.07
CA ARG A 178 -1.63 10.63 5.20
C ARG A 178 -1.49 12.15 5.14
N ALA A 179 -2.62 12.83 4.94
CA ALA A 179 -2.68 14.27 5.12
C ALA A 179 -2.33 14.68 6.56
N ALA A 180 -1.57 15.76 6.71
CA ALA A 180 -1.22 16.35 7.99
C ALA A 180 -1.54 17.85 7.97
N GLY A 181 -1.93 18.39 9.13
CA GLY A 181 -2.03 19.83 9.30
C GLY A 181 -0.65 20.48 9.45
N PRO A 182 -0.55 21.81 9.22
CA PRO A 182 0.67 22.55 9.55
C PRO A 182 0.93 22.52 11.07
N SER A 183 2.20 22.69 11.45
CA SER A 183 2.62 22.82 12.84
C SER A 183 3.52 24.04 13.02
N ASP A 184 3.86 24.39 14.26
CA ASP A 184 4.69 25.55 14.57
C ASP A 184 6.07 25.44 13.88
N GLY A 185 6.26 26.21 12.81
CA GLY A 185 7.50 26.24 12.03
C GLY A 185 7.59 25.26 10.85
N GLU A 186 6.54 24.48 10.57
CA GLU A 186 6.53 23.50 9.47
C GLU A 186 5.18 23.48 8.75
N THR A 187 5.18 23.58 7.42
CA THR A 187 3.97 23.41 6.60
C THR A 187 3.49 21.96 6.61
N ALA A 188 2.22 21.74 6.27
CA ALA A 188 1.64 20.40 6.11
C ALA A 188 2.50 19.48 5.23
N ARG A 189 2.94 19.98 4.07
CA ARG A 189 3.77 19.22 3.13
C ARG A 189 5.14 18.90 3.70
N GLN A 190 5.81 19.86 4.34
CA GLN A 190 7.12 19.63 4.97
C GLN A 190 7.03 18.54 6.06
N GLY A 191 5.95 18.51 6.84
CA GLY A 191 5.71 17.46 7.83
C GLY A 191 5.58 16.07 7.20
N GLN A 192 4.90 15.97 6.05
CA GLN A 192 4.81 14.71 5.29
C GLN A 192 6.17 14.30 4.71
N GLU A 193 6.91 15.25 4.13
CA GLU A 193 8.25 15.00 3.59
C GLU A 193 9.22 14.53 4.67
N ARG A 194 9.16 15.13 5.87
CA ARG A 194 9.93 14.68 7.03
C ARG A 194 9.59 13.23 7.40
N ALA A 195 8.31 12.86 7.38
CA ALA A 195 7.89 11.48 7.63
C ALA A 195 8.46 10.51 6.56
N VAL A 196 8.41 10.88 5.28
CA VAL A 196 9.04 10.10 4.19
C VAL A 196 10.52 9.85 4.46
N ARG A 197 11.28 10.90 4.80
CA ARG A 197 12.72 10.79 5.05
C ARG A 197 13.03 9.91 6.24
N GLU A 198 12.21 9.99 7.30
CA GLU A 198 12.35 9.11 8.45
C GLU A 198 12.04 7.64 8.11
N VAL A 199 11.09 7.37 7.20
CA VAL A 199 10.85 6.01 6.69
C VAL A 199 12.08 5.54 5.90
N TRP A 200 12.55 6.31 4.92
CA TRP A 200 13.72 5.97 4.09
C TRP A 200 14.99 5.72 4.90
N ARG A 201 15.20 6.42 6.03
CA ARG A 201 16.34 6.16 6.93
C ARG A 201 16.30 4.76 7.56
N ARG A 202 15.12 4.13 7.64
CA ARG A 202 14.88 2.88 8.36
C ARG A 202 14.58 1.69 7.46
N VAL A 203 14.15 1.93 6.22
CA VAL A 203 13.96 0.88 5.23
C VAL A 203 15.25 0.58 4.49
N ARG A 204 15.41 -0.66 4.06
CA ARG A 204 16.47 -1.11 3.16
C ARG A 204 15.88 -1.23 1.77
N GLU A 205 16.74 -1.19 0.79
CA GLU A 205 16.34 -1.41 -0.59
C GLU A 205 15.73 -2.80 -0.77
N LEU A 206 14.63 -2.85 -1.51
CA LEU A 206 13.94 -4.06 -1.92
C LEU A 206 14.03 -4.26 -3.42
N ASP A 207 14.20 -5.51 -3.85
CA ASP A 207 14.09 -5.90 -5.25
C ASP A 207 12.71 -6.49 -5.52
N TYR A 208 11.85 -5.66 -6.11
CA TYR A 208 10.57 -6.07 -6.70
C TYR A 208 10.54 -5.70 -8.19
N SER A 209 11.61 -6.04 -8.91
CA SER A 209 11.66 -5.90 -10.37
C SER A 209 10.46 -6.58 -11.04
N ARG A 210 9.99 -6.01 -12.17
CA ARG A 210 8.92 -6.63 -12.94
C ARG A 210 9.47 -7.86 -13.65
N PRO A 211 8.82 -9.03 -13.51
CA PRO A 211 9.20 -10.20 -14.30
C PRO A 211 9.00 -9.93 -15.81
N GLY A 212 10.01 -10.21 -16.62
CA GLY A 212 9.90 -10.20 -18.09
C GLY A 212 10.11 -8.85 -18.79
N ILE A 213 10.68 -7.86 -18.09
CA ILE A 213 11.27 -6.65 -18.70
C ILE A 213 12.79 -6.72 -18.60
#